data_AF-A0A7G9SJ60-F1
#
_entry.id   AF-A0A7G9SJ60-F1
#
_cell.length_a   1.000
_cell.length_b   1.000
_cell.length_c   1.000
_cell.angle_alpha   90.00
_cell.angle_beta   90.00
_cell.angle_gamma   90.00
#
_symmetry.space_group_name_H-M   'P 1'
#
loop_
_entity.id
_entity.type
_entity.pdbx_description
1 polymer ?
#
loop_
_entity_poly.entity_id
_entity_poly.type
_entity_poly.pdbx_seq_one_letter_code
_entity_poly.pdbx_strand_id
1 'polypeptide(L)'
;MYRSLFIAVAMCSAVAASPAAAATYLFNLSGSQSASFQLQSSPSPVGSFSGDDDVFWLDNVAGSYASGATLKDIYFYTSTIGGGLGFKNYNNSTYTLITDGPQLFTGLNTSPTFKLGTFLLTQFNGPGQYTLTISNLDAVPGVPEPSTWAMMLLGFGAVGYRMRRRRLLGTRVTV
;
A
#
# COMPACT_ATOMS: atom_id res chain seq x y z
N MET A 1 49.82 37.45 -19.80
CA MET A 1 48.72 37.25 -18.83
C MET A 1 47.40 37.16 -19.59
N TYR A 2 46.91 35.96 -19.90
CA TYR A 2 45.59 35.76 -20.50
C TYR A 2 44.72 35.02 -19.48
N ARG A 3 43.66 35.69 -19.00
CA ARG A 3 42.73 35.18 -18.00
C ARG A 3 41.67 34.32 -18.68
N SER A 4 41.59 33.06 -18.26
CA SER A 4 40.60 32.07 -18.68
C SER A 4 39.20 32.45 -18.21
N LEU A 5 38.22 32.45 -19.11
CA LEU A 5 36.80 32.54 -18.77
C LEU A 5 36.15 31.18 -19.09
N PHE A 6 35.88 30.37 -18.05
CA PHE A 6 35.09 29.15 -18.18
C PHE A 6 33.60 29.51 -18.07
N ILE A 7 32.85 29.29 -19.13
CA ILE A 7 31.39 29.40 -19.14
C ILE A 7 30.83 28.03 -18.72
N ALA A 8 30.19 27.97 -17.55
CA ALA A 8 29.48 26.79 -17.08
C ALA A 8 28.07 26.79 -17.68
N VAL A 9 27.77 25.80 -18.52
CA VAL A 9 26.41 25.53 -18.99
C VAL A 9 25.71 24.65 -17.96
N ALA A 10 24.72 25.20 -17.26
CA ALA A 10 23.83 24.43 -16.41
C ALA A 10 22.77 23.75 -17.29
N MET A 11 22.88 22.43 -17.48
CA MET A 11 21.80 21.65 -18.10
C MET A 11 20.76 21.31 -17.04
N CYS A 12 19.63 22.02 -17.05
CA CYS A 12 18.42 21.59 -16.35
C CYS A 12 17.80 20.41 -17.10
N SER A 13 18.07 19.18 -16.66
CA SER A 13 17.29 18.03 -17.06
C SER A 13 15.89 18.14 -16.43
N ALA A 14 14.89 18.47 -17.24
CA ALA A 14 13.49 18.37 -16.86
C ALA A 14 13.16 16.89 -16.64
N VAL A 15 12.96 16.49 -15.39
CA VAL A 15 12.38 15.18 -15.07
C VAL A 15 10.92 15.26 -15.48
N ALA A 16 10.57 14.66 -16.62
CA ALA A 16 9.17 14.45 -16.97
C ALA A 16 8.58 13.49 -15.93
N ALA A 17 7.66 13.98 -15.09
CA ALA A 17 6.89 13.12 -14.23
C ALA A 17 6.01 12.23 -15.13
N SER A 18 6.30 10.93 -15.17
CA SER A 18 5.37 9.96 -15.74
C SER A 18 4.05 10.04 -14.94
N PRO A 19 2.88 9.94 -15.59
CA PRO A 19 1.61 9.92 -14.88
C PRO A 19 1.65 8.80 -13.83
N ALA A 20 1.23 9.11 -12.60
CA ALA A 20 1.17 8.12 -11.53
C ALA A 20 0.18 7.02 -11.93
N ALA A 21 0.69 5.85 -12.30
CA ALA A 21 -0.14 4.67 -12.48
C ALA A 21 -0.82 4.34 -11.14
N ALA A 22 -2.05 3.83 -11.19
CA ALA A 22 -2.72 3.34 -9.98
C ALA A 22 -1.88 2.23 -9.35
N ALA A 23 -1.71 2.29 -8.02
CA ALA A 23 -0.96 1.28 -7.29
C ALA A 23 -1.82 0.03 -7.08
N THR A 24 -1.22 -1.15 -7.00
CA THR A 24 -1.93 -2.39 -6.70
C THR A 24 -2.02 -2.59 -5.20
N TYR A 25 -3.25 -2.72 -4.69
CA TYR A 25 -3.53 -2.96 -3.28
C TYR A 25 -3.99 -4.40 -3.07
N LEU A 26 -3.52 -5.02 -1.97
CA LEU A 26 -3.94 -6.33 -1.50
C LEU A 26 -4.99 -6.15 -0.40
N PHE A 27 -6.14 -6.80 -0.58
CA PHE A 27 -7.23 -6.87 0.36
C PHE A 27 -7.23 -8.25 1.01
N ASN A 28 -7.12 -8.30 2.33
CA ASN A 28 -7.15 -9.55 3.08
C ASN A 28 -8.21 -9.47 4.19
N LEU A 29 -9.31 -10.19 3.98
CA LEU A 29 -10.41 -10.33 4.93
C LEU A 29 -10.19 -11.60 5.76
N SER A 30 -10.34 -11.48 7.07
CA SER A 30 -10.24 -12.58 8.04
C SER A 30 -11.36 -12.48 9.08
N GLY A 31 -11.58 -13.54 9.86
CA GLY A 31 -12.63 -13.61 10.88
C GLY A 31 -13.62 -14.74 10.61
N SER A 32 -14.93 -14.45 10.67
CA SER A 32 -15.98 -15.43 10.40
C SER A 32 -15.97 -15.99 8.96
N GLN A 33 -15.27 -15.32 8.05
CA GLN A 33 -14.97 -15.75 6.69
C GLN A 33 -13.59 -15.20 6.29
N SER A 34 -12.91 -15.86 5.36
CA SER A 34 -11.71 -15.34 4.72
C SER A 34 -11.91 -15.02 3.24
N ALA A 35 -11.23 -13.98 2.78
CA ALA A 35 -11.07 -13.65 1.37
C ALA A 35 -9.76 -12.91 1.13
N SER A 36 -9.14 -13.10 -0.03
CA SER A 36 -7.94 -12.39 -0.46
C SER A 36 -8.01 -12.07 -1.94
N PHE A 37 -7.88 -10.80 -2.30
CA PHE A 37 -7.96 -10.32 -3.68
C PHE A 37 -7.14 -9.03 -3.85
N GLN A 38 -6.86 -8.65 -5.09
CA GLN A 38 -6.09 -7.44 -5.41
C GLN A 38 -6.93 -6.51 -6.25
N LEU A 39 -6.84 -5.20 -5.97
CA LEU A 39 -7.49 -4.14 -6.74
C LEU A 39 -6.51 -3.01 -6.97
N GLN A 40 -6.75 -2.22 -8.02
CA GLN A 40 -6.04 -0.95 -8.21
C GLN A 40 -6.50 0.06 -7.14
N SER A 41 -5.61 0.95 -6.73
CA SER A 41 -5.84 1.93 -5.67
C SER A 41 -6.97 2.91 -6.00
N SER A 42 -7.19 3.14 -7.30
CA SER A 42 -8.31 3.93 -7.82
C SER A 42 -8.94 3.17 -9.00
N PRO A 43 -9.84 2.20 -8.74
CA PRO A 43 -10.44 1.40 -9.79
C PRO A 43 -11.44 2.23 -10.62
N SER A 44 -11.81 1.72 -11.79
CA SER A 44 -12.96 2.22 -12.56
C SER A 44 -14.18 1.36 -12.26
N PRO A 45 -15.16 1.84 -11.48
CA PRO A 45 -16.32 1.03 -11.12
C PRO A 45 -17.19 0.68 -12.32
N VAL A 46 -17.84 -0.48 -12.26
CA VAL A 46 -18.74 -0.92 -13.34
C VAL A 46 -20.08 -0.19 -13.28
N GLY A 47 -20.51 0.19 -12.07
CA GLY A 47 -21.70 1.01 -11.86
C GLY A 47 -21.85 1.52 -10.42
N SER A 48 -22.79 2.44 -10.27
CA SER A 48 -23.45 2.84 -9.01
C SER A 48 -24.95 2.54 -9.14
N PHE A 49 -25.67 2.30 -8.04
CA PHE A 49 -27.12 2.12 -8.15
C PHE A 49 -27.73 3.44 -8.65
N SER A 50 -28.63 3.36 -9.63
CA SER A 50 -29.31 4.52 -10.16
C SER A 50 -30.11 5.22 -9.06
N GLY A 51 -29.64 6.39 -8.63
CA GLY A 51 -30.27 7.22 -7.60
C GLY A 51 -29.59 7.21 -6.23
N ASP A 52 -28.69 6.25 -5.97
CA ASP A 52 -27.98 6.14 -4.69
C ASP A 52 -26.48 6.31 -4.92
N ASP A 53 -25.96 7.50 -4.60
CA ASP A 53 -24.53 7.83 -4.50
C ASP A 53 -23.87 7.14 -3.29
N ASP A 54 -24.41 6.01 -2.84
CA ASP A 54 -24.03 5.33 -1.61
C ASP A 54 -23.26 4.01 -1.83
N VAL A 55 -23.14 3.54 -3.08
CA VAL A 55 -22.34 2.35 -3.39
C VAL A 55 -21.77 2.39 -4.79
N PHE A 56 -20.62 1.73 -4.93
CA PHE A 56 -20.10 1.29 -6.21
C PHE A 56 -19.69 -0.17 -6.14
N TRP A 57 -19.54 -0.82 -7.30
CA TRP A 57 -19.05 -2.20 -7.35
C TRP A 57 -18.09 -2.45 -8.51
N LEU A 58 -17.38 -3.56 -8.36
CA LEU A 58 -16.48 -4.14 -9.35
C LEU A 58 -16.93 -5.57 -9.62
N ASP A 59 -17.08 -5.89 -10.90
CA ASP A 59 -17.48 -7.23 -11.31
C ASP A 59 -16.25 -8.12 -11.51
N ASN A 60 -16.44 -9.43 -11.35
CA ASN A 60 -15.47 -10.46 -11.73
C ASN A 60 -14.11 -10.29 -11.03
N VAL A 61 -14.09 -9.85 -9.77
CA VAL A 61 -12.84 -9.68 -9.02
C VAL A 61 -12.26 -11.06 -8.71
N ALA A 62 -11.09 -11.35 -9.29
CA ALA A 62 -10.36 -12.56 -9.05
C ALA A 62 -9.74 -12.58 -7.65
N GLY A 63 -9.84 -13.71 -6.97
CA GLY A 63 -9.31 -13.85 -5.62
C GLY A 63 -9.48 -15.27 -5.06
N SER A 64 -9.08 -15.43 -3.81
CA SER A 64 -9.41 -16.59 -2.99
C SER A 64 -10.55 -16.18 -2.07
N TYR A 65 -11.70 -16.85 -2.18
CA TYR A 65 -12.85 -16.61 -1.31
C TYR A 65 -13.21 -17.89 -0.56
N ALA A 66 -13.80 -17.77 0.63
CA ALA A 66 -14.33 -18.95 1.31
C ALA A 66 -15.31 -19.73 0.41
N SER A 67 -15.46 -21.03 0.67
CA SER A 67 -16.12 -22.03 -0.21
C SER A 67 -15.39 -22.36 -1.51
N GLY A 68 -14.16 -21.86 -1.72
CA GLY A 68 -13.32 -22.21 -2.87
C GLY A 68 -13.66 -21.46 -4.15
N ALA A 69 -14.54 -20.45 -4.09
CA ALA A 69 -14.83 -19.58 -5.22
C ALA A 69 -13.60 -18.75 -5.61
N THR A 70 -13.47 -18.46 -6.91
CA THR A 70 -12.34 -17.71 -7.49
C THR A 70 -12.71 -16.32 -8.02
N LEU A 71 -14.02 -16.04 -8.14
CA LEU A 71 -14.56 -14.78 -8.64
C LEU A 71 -15.72 -14.31 -7.75
N LYS A 72 -15.77 -13.02 -7.47
CA LYS A 72 -16.88 -12.32 -6.81
C LYS A 72 -17.08 -10.95 -7.42
N ASP A 73 -18.31 -10.47 -7.40
CA ASP A 73 -18.56 -9.04 -7.53
C ASP A 73 -18.43 -8.43 -6.14
N ILE A 74 -17.70 -7.32 -6.05
CA ILE A 74 -17.38 -6.68 -4.77
C ILE A 74 -18.02 -5.30 -4.73
N TYR A 75 -18.81 -5.09 -3.68
CA TYR A 75 -19.53 -3.85 -3.41
C TYR A 75 -18.80 -3.09 -2.32
N PHE A 76 -18.74 -1.76 -2.43
CA PHE A 76 -18.17 -0.87 -1.43
C PHE A 76 -19.18 0.20 -1.07
N TYR A 77 -19.51 0.30 0.20
CA TYR A 77 -20.59 1.16 0.68
C TYR A 77 -20.03 2.46 1.28
N THR A 78 -20.73 3.57 1.09
CA THR A 78 -20.45 4.84 1.76
C THR A 78 -20.83 4.78 3.22
N SER A 79 -20.31 5.71 4.02
CA SER A 79 -20.70 5.83 5.43
C SER A 79 -22.18 6.19 5.62
N THR A 80 -22.86 6.73 4.61
CA THR A 80 -24.30 7.08 4.68
C THR A 80 -25.17 5.85 4.96
N ILE A 81 -24.78 4.70 4.42
CA ILE A 81 -25.52 3.44 4.53
C ILE A 81 -24.79 2.40 5.40
N GLY A 82 -23.86 2.83 6.24
CA GLY A 82 -23.17 1.96 7.20
C GLY A 82 -21.76 1.51 6.79
N GLY A 83 -21.28 1.83 5.58
CA GLY A 83 -19.92 1.56 5.12
C GLY A 83 -19.57 0.07 4.94
N GLY A 84 -18.28 -0.26 4.92
CA GLY A 84 -17.83 -1.64 4.70
C GLY A 84 -17.88 -2.11 3.24
N LEU A 85 -18.04 -3.42 3.05
CA LEU A 85 -18.04 -4.09 1.74
C LEU A 85 -19.07 -5.24 1.65
N GLY A 86 -19.33 -5.69 0.43
CA GLY A 86 -20.16 -6.86 0.15
C GLY A 86 -19.54 -7.77 -0.91
N PHE A 87 -19.83 -9.07 -0.82
CA PHE A 87 -19.50 -10.06 -1.84
C PHE A 87 -20.76 -10.68 -2.41
N LYS A 88 -20.85 -10.66 -3.74
CA LYS A 88 -21.91 -11.33 -4.49
C LYS A 88 -21.30 -12.39 -5.39
N ASN A 89 -21.96 -13.54 -5.49
CA ASN A 89 -21.58 -14.58 -6.41
C ASN A 89 -21.76 -14.11 -7.86
N TYR A 90 -20.68 -14.15 -8.63
CA TYR A 90 -20.71 -13.83 -10.07
C TYR A 90 -21.75 -14.66 -10.83
N ASN A 91 -21.81 -15.98 -10.57
CA ASN A 91 -22.62 -16.91 -11.37
C ASN A 91 -24.15 -16.82 -11.12
N ASN A 92 -24.56 -16.43 -9.91
CA ASN A 92 -25.98 -16.52 -9.51
C ASN A 92 -26.49 -15.29 -8.76
N SER A 93 -25.69 -14.22 -8.69
CA SER A 93 -26.07 -12.96 -8.10
C SER A 93 -26.53 -13.02 -6.62
N THR A 94 -26.20 -14.08 -5.88
CA THR A 94 -26.50 -14.17 -4.44
C THR A 94 -25.42 -13.48 -3.60
N TYR A 95 -25.81 -12.65 -2.63
CA TYR A 95 -24.89 -12.12 -1.63
C TYR A 95 -24.39 -13.24 -0.73
N THR A 96 -23.07 -13.40 -0.65
CA THR A 96 -22.42 -14.33 0.28
C THR A 96 -21.87 -13.64 1.51
N LEU A 97 -21.69 -12.32 1.43
CA LEU A 97 -21.29 -11.49 2.55
C LEU A 97 -21.80 -10.06 2.32
N ILE A 98 -22.32 -9.45 3.37
CA ILE A 98 -22.52 -8.00 3.46
C ILE A 98 -22.01 -7.60 4.85
N THR A 99 -21.20 -6.56 4.90
CA THR A 99 -20.66 -6.04 6.16
C THR A 99 -20.96 -4.56 6.31
N ASP A 100 -21.13 -4.14 7.56
CA ASP A 100 -21.09 -2.75 8.00
C ASP A 100 -19.70 -2.41 8.56
N GLY A 101 -19.35 -1.13 8.56
CA GLY A 101 -18.10 -0.64 9.14
C GLY A 101 -17.67 0.73 8.59
N PRO A 102 -16.39 1.11 8.73
CA PRO A 102 -15.91 2.35 8.13
C PRO A 102 -16.00 2.31 6.60
N GLN A 103 -16.25 3.46 5.97
CA GLN A 103 -16.11 3.60 4.52
C GLN A 103 -14.65 3.40 4.09
N LEU A 104 -14.43 2.44 3.20
CA LEU A 104 -13.11 1.92 2.81
C LEU A 104 -12.41 2.73 1.71
N PHE A 105 -13.04 3.82 1.27
CA PHE A 105 -12.55 4.67 0.18
C PHE A 105 -12.84 6.14 0.44
N THR A 106 -12.26 7.00 -0.37
CA THR A 106 -12.53 8.44 -0.51
C THR A 106 -12.84 8.75 -1.97
N GLY A 107 -13.23 10.00 -2.25
CA GLY A 107 -13.60 10.42 -3.59
C GLY A 107 -15.06 10.08 -3.93
N LEU A 108 -15.39 10.19 -5.21
CA LEU A 108 -16.72 9.89 -5.74
C LEU A 108 -16.87 8.40 -6.02
N ASN A 109 -18.09 7.88 -5.99
CA ASN A 109 -18.35 6.49 -6.35
C ASN A 109 -18.00 6.15 -7.81
N THR A 110 -17.92 7.15 -8.69
CA THR A 110 -17.47 6.98 -10.08
C THR A 110 -15.94 7.02 -10.23
N SER A 111 -15.23 7.50 -9.23
CA SER A 111 -13.76 7.61 -9.22
C SER A 111 -13.22 7.48 -7.78
N PRO A 112 -13.40 6.30 -7.15
CA PRO A 112 -13.05 6.11 -5.75
C PRO A 112 -11.55 5.89 -5.59
N THR A 113 -11.01 6.22 -4.42
CA THR A 113 -9.66 5.87 -4.00
C THR A 113 -9.69 5.09 -2.69
N PHE A 114 -9.15 3.88 -2.67
CA PHE A 114 -9.17 3.04 -1.48
C PHE A 114 -8.26 3.57 -0.37
N LYS A 115 -8.70 3.39 0.88
CA LYS A 115 -7.90 3.68 2.08
C LYS A 115 -7.05 2.47 2.43
N LEU A 116 -5.78 2.71 2.75
CA LEU A 116 -4.90 1.70 3.34
C LEU A 116 -5.18 1.58 4.84
N GLY A 117 -4.93 0.40 5.41
CA GLY A 117 -5.02 0.16 6.84
C GLY A 117 -5.75 -1.11 7.20
N THR A 118 -6.07 -1.24 8.49
CA THR A 118 -6.84 -2.35 9.05
C THR A 118 -8.20 -1.83 9.52
N PHE A 119 -9.26 -2.45 9.04
CA PHE A 119 -10.64 -2.07 9.28
C PHE A 119 -11.39 -3.21 9.96
N LEU A 120 -12.07 -2.88 11.05
CA LEU A 120 -12.99 -3.80 11.72
C LEU A 120 -14.36 -3.70 11.06
N LEU A 121 -14.93 -4.83 10.69
CA LEU A 121 -16.22 -4.93 10.01
C LEU A 121 -17.12 -5.90 10.77
N THR A 122 -18.42 -5.64 10.75
CA THR A 122 -19.46 -6.51 11.32
C THR A 122 -20.38 -7.00 10.23
N GLN A 123 -20.92 -8.20 10.35
CA GLN A 123 -21.88 -8.72 9.38
C GLN A 123 -23.18 -7.94 9.46
N PHE A 124 -23.69 -7.50 8.31
CA PHE A 124 -25.01 -6.88 8.24
C PHE A 124 -26.08 -7.90 8.65
N ASN A 125 -26.94 -7.52 9.61
CA ASN A 125 -27.99 -8.38 10.18
C ASN A 125 -27.50 -9.76 10.64
N GLY A 126 -26.25 -9.87 11.10
CA GLY A 126 -25.66 -11.14 11.52
C GLY A 126 -24.61 -10.98 12.63
N PRO A 127 -24.19 -12.10 13.26
CA PRO A 127 -23.20 -12.07 14.33
C PRO A 127 -21.74 -12.08 13.84
N GLY A 128 -21.51 -12.20 12.53
CA GLY A 128 -20.16 -12.32 11.97
C GLY A 128 -19.29 -11.10 12.25
N GLN A 129 -18.01 -11.34 12.51
CA GLN A 129 -17.01 -10.30 12.72
C GLN A 129 -15.83 -10.52 11.79
N TYR A 130 -15.31 -9.44 11.22
CA TYR A 130 -14.24 -9.50 10.25
C TYR A 130 -13.20 -8.42 10.49
N THR A 131 -11.98 -8.72 10.08
CA THR A 131 -10.88 -7.77 9.97
C THR A 131 -10.43 -7.74 8.52
N LEU A 132 -10.55 -6.58 7.88
CA LEU A 132 -10.04 -6.32 6.54
C LEU A 132 -8.74 -5.53 6.65
N THR A 133 -7.66 -6.07 6.08
CA THR A 133 -6.40 -5.33 5.89
C THR A 133 -6.24 -4.98 4.41
N ILE A 134 -6.02 -3.70 4.12
CA ILE A 134 -5.72 -3.17 2.79
C ILE A 134 -4.27 -2.67 2.81
N SER A 135 -3.39 -3.31 2.06
CA SER A 135 -1.96 -2.97 1.97
C SER A 135 -1.54 -2.61 0.54
N ASN A 136 -0.58 -1.71 0.40
CA ASN A 136 0.00 -1.35 -0.89
C ASN A 136 1.08 -2.39 -1.26
N LEU A 137 0.88 -3.11 -2.37
CA LEU A 137 1.82 -4.12 -2.85
C LEU A 137 3.03 -3.50 -3.56
N ASP A 138 2.88 -2.29 -4.09
CA ASP A 138 3.95 -1.53 -4.76
C ASP A 138 4.79 -0.71 -3.78
N ALA A 139 4.47 -0.77 -2.48
CA ALA A 139 5.27 -0.13 -1.45
C ALA A 139 6.63 -0.83 -1.36
N VAL A 140 7.67 -0.19 -1.91
CA VAL A 140 9.05 -0.60 -1.69
C VAL A 140 9.33 -0.47 -0.18
N PRO A 141 9.66 -1.56 0.54
CA PRO A 141 10.03 -1.45 1.94
C PRO A 141 11.21 -0.47 2.05
N GLY A 142 11.10 0.51 2.94
CA GLY A 142 12.12 1.53 3.13
C GLY A 142 13.47 0.88 3.41
N VAL A 143 14.35 0.83 2.41
CA VAL A 143 15.76 0.50 2.62
C VAL A 143 16.34 1.69 3.39
N PRO A 144 17.02 1.47 4.53
CA PRO A 144 17.67 2.57 5.23
C PRO A 144 18.57 3.29 4.25
N GLU A 145 18.43 4.62 4.15
CA GLU A 145 19.08 5.41 3.11
C GLU A 145 20.57 5.07 3.00
N PRO A 146 21.18 5.02 1.80
CA PRO A 146 22.61 4.73 1.65
C PRO A 146 23.52 5.62 2.51
N SER A 147 23.08 6.85 2.80
CA SER A 147 23.71 7.79 3.74
C SER A 147 23.80 7.23 5.17
N THR A 148 22.78 6.52 5.64
CA THR A 148 22.73 5.88 6.97
C THR A 148 23.79 4.80 7.09
N TRP A 149 23.91 3.94 6.06
CA TRP A 149 24.94 2.91 6.00
C TRP A 149 26.33 3.53 5.92
N ALA A 150 26.50 4.59 5.13
CA ALA A 150 27.76 5.31 5.03
C ALA A 150 28.17 5.93 6.37
N MET A 151 27.24 6.54 7.11
CA MET A 151 27.51 7.14 8.43
C MET A 151 27.86 6.07 9.48
N MET A 152 27.19 4.91 9.47
CA MET A 152 27.55 3.79 10.35
C MET A 152 28.94 3.24 10.02
N LEU A 153 29.24 3.02 8.73
CA LEU A 153 30.55 2.54 8.29
C LEU A 153 31.66 3.54 8.60
N LEU A 154 31.42 4.83 8.43
CA LEU A 154 32.35 5.88 8.82
C LEU A 154 32.57 5.91 10.35
N GLY A 155 31.50 5.80 11.14
CA GLY A 155 31.58 5.73 12.60
C GLY A 155 32.40 4.53 13.07
N PHE A 156 32.09 3.33 12.58
CA PHE A 156 32.83 2.11 12.91
C PHE A 156 34.28 2.16 12.39
N GLY A 157 34.49 2.69 11.19
CA GLY A 157 35.80 2.88 10.59
C GLY A 157 36.69 3.82 11.42
N ALA A 158 36.14 4.93 11.90
CA ALA A 158 36.85 5.89 12.75
C ALA A 158 37.26 5.27 14.11
N VAL A 159 36.36 4.50 14.74
CA VAL A 159 36.66 3.79 15.99
C VAL A 159 37.76 2.74 15.79
N GLY A 160 37.65 1.91 14.74
CA GLY A 160 38.65 0.90 14.40
C GLY A 160 40.01 1.49 14.07
N TYR A 161 40.04 2.60 13.32
CA TYR A 161 41.27 3.32 12.99
C TYR A 161 41.99 3.82 14.25
N ARG A 162 41.24 4.40 15.20
CA ARG A 162 41.78 4.88 16.48
C ARG A 162 42.40 3.75 17.31
N MET A 163 41.75 2.59 17.36
CA MET A 163 42.27 1.41 18.06
C MET A 163 43.59 0.90 17.44
N ARG A 164 43.68 0.86 16.11
CA ARG A 164 44.89 0.40 15.40
C ARG A 164 46.09 1.31 15.63
N ARG A 165 45.88 2.65 15.66
CA ARG A 165 46.97 3.62 15.89
C ARG A 165 47.60 3.49 17.28
N ARG A 166 46.82 3.14 18.30
CA ARG A 166 47.31 2.95 19.68
C ARG A 166 48.24 1.75 19.83
N ARG A 167 48.02 0.68 19.05
CA ARG A 167 48.86 -0.53 19.12
C ARG A 167 50.26 -0.32 18.51
N LEU A 168 50.39 0.56 17.53
CA LEU A 168 51.67 0.84 16.86
C LEU A 168 52.64 1.69 17.68
N LEU A 169 52.15 2.35 18.74
CA LEU A 169 52.95 3.21 19.63
C LEU A 169 53.43 2.50 20.90
N GLY A 170 53.10 1.21 21.08
CA GLY A 170 53.29 0.46 22.34
C GLY A 170 54.52 -0.45 22.42
N THR A 171 55.40 -0.49 21.42
CA THR A 171 56.59 -1.35 21.47
C THR A 171 57.85 -0.51 21.62
N ARG A 172 58.21 -0.20 22.88
CA ARG A 172 59.60 0.11 23.23
C ARG A 172 60.11 -1.01 24.14
N VAL A 173 60.97 -1.84 23.57
CA VAL A 173 61.76 -2.86 24.26
C VAL A 173 62.84 -2.14 25.08
N THR A 174 63.04 -2.53 26.33
CA THR A 174 64.27 -2.23 27.06
C THR A 174 64.83 -3.55 27.59
N VAL A 175 66.07 -3.82 27.17
CA VAL A 175 66.95 -4.94 27.53
C VAL A 175 67.61 -4.64 28.87
#